data_AF-A0A093ISS5-F1
#
_entry.id   AF-A0A093ISS5-F1
#
_cell.length_a   1.000
_cell.length_b   1.000
_cell.length_c   1.000
_cell.angle_alpha   90.00
_cell.angle_beta   90.00
_cell.angle_gamma   90.00
#
_symmetry.space_group_name_H-M   'P 1'
#
loop_
_entity.id
_entity.type
_entity.pdbx_description
1 polymer ?
#
loop_
_entity_poly.entity_id
_entity_poly.type
_entity_poly.pdbx_seq_one_letter_code
_entity_poly.pdbx_strand_id
1 'polypeptide(L)'
;QVRRGLRTPQLPIWLCSLAGRHGVLFGTDSLLLSDWKAERVFHLYFYSGQREQRETARLRIDTHSHPWEEDPGEGPSSPGERRPSLEMAIRTKWAGATVHWNGTEPFF
;
A
#
# COMPACT_ATOMS: atom_id res chain seq x y z
N GLN A 1 9.38 18.67 21.34
CA GLN A 1 8.64 19.35 20.25
C GLN A 1 9.00 18.65 18.93
N VAL A 2 8.06 17.99 18.24
CA VAL A 2 8.33 17.35 16.93
C VAL A 2 7.78 18.28 15.84
N ARG A 3 8.63 18.73 14.91
CA ARG A 3 8.19 19.64 13.83
C ARG A 3 7.18 18.93 12.92
N ARG A 4 6.01 19.55 12.70
CA ARG A 4 5.13 19.22 11.57
C ARG A 4 5.92 19.46 10.28
N GLY A 5 6.00 18.46 9.41
CA GLY A 5 6.76 18.50 8.15
C GLY A 5 7.90 17.49 8.03
N LEU A 6 8.33 16.84 9.12
CA LEU A 6 9.37 15.79 9.10
C LEU A 6 8.82 14.36 8.94
N ARG A 7 7.50 14.19 8.75
CA ARG A 7 6.85 12.85 8.72
C ARG A 7 6.45 12.36 7.32
N THR A 8 6.38 13.26 6.33
CA THR A 8 6.03 12.87 4.96
C THR A 8 7.30 12.93 4.13
N PRO A 9 7.79 11.80 3.57
CA PRO A 9 8.98 11.83 2.75
C PRO A 9 8.73 12.71 1.51
N GLN A 10 9.77 13.40 1.01
CA GLN A 10 9.65 14.22 -0.20
C GLN A 10 9.42 13.36 -1.45
N LEU A 11 9.99 12.15 -1.44
CA LEU A 11 9.80 11.15 -2.46
C LEU A 11 8.83 10.07 -1.95
N PRO A 12 8.03 9.45 -2.82
CA PRO A 12 7.19 8.33 -2.44
C PRO A 12 8.02 7.05 -2.26
N ILE A 13 8.94 7.02 -1.30
CA ILE A 13 9.80 5.88 -1.01
C ILE A 13 9.75 5.61 0.49
N TRP A 14 9.48 4.37 0.85
CA TRP A 14 9.38 3.90 2.22
C TRP A 14 10.17 2.61 2.42
N LEU A 15 10.85 2.52 3.56
CA LEU A 15 11.34 1.25 4.09
C LEU A 15 10.23 0.62 4.92
N CYS A 16 9.85 -0.61 4.60
CA CYS A 16 8.83 -1.36 5.30
C CYS A 16 9.46 -2.47 6.12
N SER A 17 9.11 -2.56 7.40
CA SER A 17 9.39 -3.71 8.26
C SER A 17 8.12 -4.54 8.40
N LEU A 18 8.04 -5.67 7.70
CA LEU A 18 6.87 -6.52 7.59
C LEU A 18 7.21 -7.91 8.15
N ALA A 19 6.61 -8.27 9.29
CA ALA A 19 6.79 -9.58 9.92
C ALA A 19 8.26 -10.03 10.07
N GLY A 20 9.16 -9.12 10.44
CA GLY A 20 10.60 -9.39 10.62
C GLY A 20 11.44 -9.36 9.35
N ARG A 21 10.83 -9.12 8.18
CA ARG A 21 11.52 -8.86 6.91
C ARG A 21 11.49 -7.36 6.57
N HIS A 22 12.49 -6.92 5.83
CA HIS A 22 12.57 -5.55 5.33
C HIS A 22 12.35 -5.51 3.82
N GLY A 23 11.69 -4.48 3.33
CA GLY A 23 11.51 -4.23 1.91
C GLY A 23 11.38 -2.75 1.61
N VAL A 24 11.41 -2.41 0.32
CA VAL A 24 11.21 -1.05 -0.17
C VAL A 24 9.85 -0.97 -0.86
N LEU A 25 9.01 -0.05 -0.42
CA LEU A 25 7.77 0.32 -1.08
C LEU A 25 7.97 1.68 -1.73
N PHE A 26 7.63 1.84 -3.00
CA PHE A 26 7.82 3.12 -3.67
C PHE A 26 6.81 3.40 -4.78
N GLY A 27 6.52 4.68 -5.00
CA GLY A 27 5.87 5.18 -6.21
C GLY A 27 6.90 5.70 -7.20
N THR A 28 6.53 5.77 -8.47
CA THR A 28 7.39 6.33 -9.54
C THR A 28 7.04 7.78 -9.87
N ASP A 29 5.86 8.25 -9.49
CA ASP A 29 5.45 9.64 -9.64
C ASP A 29 5.93 10.49 -8.46
N SER A 30 6.88 11.38 -8.70
CA SER A 30 7.41 12.30 -7.68
C SER A 30 6.34 13.24 -7.09
N LEU A 31 5.23 13.47 -7.78
CA LEU A 31 4.14 14.33 -7.33
C LEU A 31 3.13 13.60 -6.44
N LEU A 32 3.23 12.28 -6.29
CA LEU A 32 2.26 11.44 -5.58
C LEU A 32 1.94 11.96 -4.16
N LEU A 33 2.91 12.58 -3.49
CA LEU A 33 2.75 13.07 -2.11
C LEU A 33 2.40 14.55 -2.01
N SER A 34 2.39 15.26 -3.13
CA SER A 34 2.17 16.72 -3.21
C SER A 34 0.94 17.11 -4.02
N ASP A 35 0.43 16.22 -4.87
CA ASP A 35 -0.78 16.42 -5.66
C ASP A 35 -1.89 15.46 -5.20
N TRP A 36 -2.93 16.03 -4.60
CA TRP A 36 -4.09 15.27 -4.12
C TRP A 36 -4.79 14.50 -5.25
N LYS A 37 -4.68 14.93 -6.51
CA LYS A 37 -5.24 14.20 -7.67
C LYS A 37 -4.43 12.96 -7.96
N ALA A 38 -3.10 13.06 -7.92
CA ALA A 38 -2.19 11.94 -8.10
C ALA A 38 -2.36 10.92 -6.95
N GLU A 39 -2.67 11.40 -5.75
CA GLU A 39 -2.92 10.55 -4.58
C GLU A 39 -4.27 9.80 -4.62
N ARG A 40 -5.18 10.08 -5.57
CA ARG A 40 -6.47 9.37 -5.64
C ARG A 40 -6.33 7.92 -6.11
N VAL A 41 -5.60 7.73 -7.20
CA VAL A 41 -5.40 6.42 -7.85
C VAL A 41 -4.01 6.38 -8.43
N PHE A 42 -3.17 5.48 -7.93
CA PHE A 42 -1.76 5.41 -8.32
C PHE A 42 -1.23 3.99 -8.19
N HIS A 43 0.02 3.80 -8.62
CA HIS A 43 0.71 2.54 -8.44
C HIS A 43 1.83 2.67 -7.41
N LEU A 44 1.97 1.62 -6.60
CA LEU A 44 3.15 1.38 -5.78
C LEU A 44 3.83 0.10 -6.23
N TYR A 45 5.13 0.05 -5.97
CA TYR A 45 6.00 -1.07 -6.26
C TYR A 45 6.60 -1.53 -4.95
N PHE A 46 6.56 -2.84 -4.70
CA PHE A 46 7.20 -3.43 -3.54
C PHE A 46 8.35 -4.33 -3.96
N TYR A 47 9.49 -4.18 -3.29
CA TYR A 47 10.65 -5.05 -3.45
C TYR A 47 11.09 -5.57 -2.08
N SER A 48 11.00 -6.89 -1.88
CA SER A 48 11.34 -7.56 -0.61
C SER A 48 12.82 -7.92 -0.51
N GLY A 49 13.56 -7.88 -1.62
CA GLY A 49 14.95 -8.37 -1.71
C GLY A 49 15.09 -9.89 -1.52
N GLN A 50 13.98 -10.63 -1.42
CA GLN A 50 13.98 -12.09 -1.29
C GLN A 50 14.15 -12.75 -2.67
N ARG A 51 14.71 -13.97 -2.69
CA ARG A 51 14.93 -14.73 -3.94
C ARG A 51 13.62 -15.23 -4.56
N GLU A 52 12.61 -15.36 -3.72
CA GLU A 52 11.27 -15.86 -4.02
C GLU A 52 10.46 -14.84 -4.83
N GLN A 53 10.78 -13.55 -4.68
CA GLN A 53 10.16 -12.49 -5.46
C GLN A 53 10.75 -12.46 -6.88
N ARG A 54 10.17 -13.26 -7.76
CA ARG A 54 10.59 -13.38 -9.17
C ARG A 54 9.94 -12.35 -10.10
N GLU A 55 8.83 -11.77 -9.66
CA GLU A 55 8.04 -10.82 -10.44
C GLU A 55 7.94 -9.48 -9.72
N THR A 56 7.67 -8.43 -10.51
CA THR A 56 7.47 -7.10 -9.95
C THR A 56 6.11 -7.04 -9.27
N ALA A 57 6.10 -6.83 -7.95
CA ALA A 57 4.88 -6.56 -7.21
C ALA A 57 4.43 -5.12 -7.46
N ARG A 58 3.57 -4.93 -8.48
CA ARG A 58 2.98 -3.64 -8.84
C ARG A 58 1.56 -3.56 -8.32
N LEU A 59 1.35 -2.79 -7.27
CA LEU A 59 0.06 -2.60 -6.61
C LEU A 59 -0.64 -1.39 -7.18
N ARG A 60 -1.93 -1.49 -7.50
CA ARG A 60 -2.79 -0.32 -7.75
C ARG A 60 -3.46 0.05 -6.44
N ILE A 61 -3.32 1.31 -6.04
CA ILE A 61 -3.91 1.88 -4.84
C ILE A 61 -5.03 2.81 -5.27
N ASP A 62 -6.20 2.66 -4.66
CA ASP A 62 -7.32 3.59 -4.81
C ASP A 62 -7.74 4.08 -3.42
N THR A 63 -7.59 5.38 -3.17
CA THR A 63 -7.85 5.99 -1.86
C THR A 63 -9.25 6.59 -1.75
N HIS A 64 -10.05 6.54 -2.83
CA HIS A 64 -11.39 7.10 -2.90
C HIS A 64 -12.46 6.02 -3.05
N SER A 65 -12.07 4.82 -3.45
CA SER A 65 -12.85 3.60 -3.28
C SER A 65 -13.10 3.42 -1.79
N HIS A 66 -14.35 3.62 -1.40
CA HIS A 66 -14.81 3.40 -0.04
C HIS A 66 -15.50 2.04 0.00
N PRO A 67 -14.91 1.01 0.65
CA PRO A 67 -15.54 -0.30 0.74
C PRO A 67 -16.84 -0.31 1.58
N TRP A 68 -17.26 0.83 2.13
CA TRP A 68 -18.53 0.93 2.85
C TRP A 68 -19.75 1.06 1.93
N GLU A 69 -19.56 1.25 0.61
CA GLU A 69 -20.62 1.16 -0.41
C GLU A 69 -20.68 -0.19 -1.13
N GLU A 70 -19.77 -1.13 -0.83
CA GLU A 70 -19.94 -2.52 -1.23
C GLU A 70 -21.06 -3.12 -0.36
N ASP A 71 -22.10 -3.63 -1.03
CA ASP A 71 -23.29 -4.27 -0.45
C ASP A 71 -22.92 -5.12 0.78
N PRO A 72 -23.71 -5.15 1.88
CA PRO A 72 -23.46 -6.02 3.04
C PRO A 72 -23.36 -7.53 2.72
N GLY A 73 -23.49 -7.92 1.45
CA GLY A 73 -23.33 -9.27 0.91
C GLY A 73 -21.88 -9.75 0.79
N GLU A 74 -20.88 -8.87 0.78
CA GLU A 74 -19.50 -9.24 1.07
C GLU A 74 -19.17 -8.77 2.49
N GLY A 75 -19.47 -9.66 3.44
CA GLY A 75 -19.27 -9.41 4.85
C GLY A 75 -17.85 -8.92 5.18
N PRO A 76 -17.65 -8.31 6.37
CA PRO A 76 -16.32 -7.92 6.83
C PRO A 76 -15.39 -9.11 6.63
N SER A 77 -14.33 -8.94 5.82
CA SER A 77 -13.28 -9.94 5.53
C SER A 77 -13.42 -11.11 6.48
N SER A 78 -14.02 -12.20 6.00
CA SER A 78 -14.54 -13.29 6.84
C SER A 78 -13.62 -13.55 8.02
N PRO A 79 -14.11 -13.72 9.27
CA PRO A 79 -13.26 -13.78 10.46
C PRO A 79 -12.24 -14.93 10.34
N GLY A 80 -11.05 -14.61 9.81
CA GLY A 80 -10.12 -15.62 9.29
C GLY A 80 -9.26 -15.14 8.11
N GLU A 81 -9.72 -14.19 7.31
CA GLU A 81 -8.99 -13.69 6.14
C GLU A 81 -7.89 -12.70 6.59
N ARG A 82 -6.68 -13.24 6.78
CA ARG A 82 -5.51 -12.44 7.16
C ARG A 82 -5.14 -11.53 5.99
N ARG A 83 -5.41 -10.24 6.14
CA ARG A 83 -4.91 -9.22 5.21
C ARG A 83 -3.37 -9.23 5.20
N PRO A 84 -2.73 -9.13 4.02
CA PRO A 84 -1.28 -9.08 3.93
C PRO A 84 -0.70 -7.92 4.76
N SER A 85 0.44 -8.15 5.42
CA SER A 85 1.08 -7.12 6.25
C SER A 85 1.41 -5.85 5.45
N LEU A 86 1.72 -5.99 4.16
CA LEU A 86 1.98 -4.85 3.28
C LEU A 86 0.76 -3.97 3.07
N GLU A 87 -0.43 -4.55 2.87
CA GLU A 87 -1.67 -3.77 2.74
C GLU A 87 -1.97 -2.99 4.00
N MET A 88 -1.77 -3.61 5.17
CA MET A 88 -1.95 -2.94 6.45
C MET A 88 -0.97 -1.77 6.60
N ALA A 89 0.29 -1.95 6.19
CA ALA A 89 1.28 -0.88 6.18
C ALA A 89 0.87 0.28 5.25
N ILE A 90 0.39 0.00 4.03
CA ILE A 90 -0.12 1.01 3.08
C ILE A 90 -1.26 1.82 3.71
N ARG A 91 -2.20 1.14 4.39
CA ARG A 91 -3.36 1.78 5.02
C ARG A 91 -3.02 2.65 6.24
N THR A 92 -1.80 2.54 6.79
CA THR A 92 -1.34 3.50 7.81
C THR A 92 -1.12 4.90 7.23
N LYS A 93 -0.82 4.98 5.93
CA LYS A 93 -0.65 6.24 5.20
C LYS A 93 -1.94 6.64 4.49
N TRP A 94 -2.56 5.71 3.75
CA TRP A 94 -3.80 5.95 3.01
C TRP A 94 -4.95 5.16 3.64
N ALA A 95 -5.54 5.73 4.68
CA ALA A 95 -6.63 5.09 5.41
C ALA A 95 -7.80 4.76 4.47
N GLY A 96 -8.30 3.53 4.54
CA GLY A 96 -9.43 3.08 3.73
C GLY A 96 -9.10 2.70 2.28
N ALA A 97 -7.85 2.82 1.84
CA ALA A 97 -7.48 2.53 0.46
C ALA A 97 -7.67 1.04 0.10
N THR A 98 -8.20 0.81 -1.10
CA THR A 98 -8.24 -0.51 -1.74
C THR A 98 -6.89 -0.78 -2.41
N VAL A 99 -6.39 -2.01 -2.25
CA VAL A 99 -5.09 -2.45 -2.78
C VAL A 99 -5.33 -3.60 -3.74
N HIS A 100 -5.01 -3.40 -5.02
CA HIS A 100 -5.07 -4.46 -6.02
C HIS A 100 -3.66 -4.93 -6.36
N TRP A 101 -3.40 -6.22 -6.18
CA TRP A 101 -2.09 -6.82 -6.46
C TRP A 101 -1.79 -7.06 -7.94
N ASN A 102 -2.74 -6.78 -8.84
CA ASN A 102 -2.57 -6.92 -10.29
C ASN A 102 -2.00 -8.29 -10.73
N GLY A 103 -2.43 -9.36 -10.06
CA GLY A 103 -2.00 -10.73 -10.35
C GLY A 103 -0.72 -11.18 -9.64
N THR A 104 -0.04 -10.32 -8.88
CA THR A 104 1.11 -10.75 -8.06
C THR A 104 0.64 -11.33 -6.72
N GLU A 105 1.29 -12.39 -6.23
CA GLU A 105 0.89 -13.02 -4.97
C GLU A 105 1.29 -12.19 -3.72
N PRO A 106 0.42 -12.03 -2.72
CA PRO A 106 0.69 -11.13 -1.59
C PRO A 106 1.82 -11.54 -0.61
N PHE A 107 2.42 -12.73 -0.77
CA PHE A 107 3.16 -13.41 0.31
C PHE A 107 4.57 -13.93 -0.05
N PHE A 108 5.24 -13.42 -1.09
CA PHE A 108 6.64 -13.83 -1.37
C PHE A 108 7.59 -13.63 -0.17
#